data_AF-A0A7W1WLP4-F1
#
_entry.id   AF-A0A7W1WLP4-F1
#
_cell.length_a   1.000
_cell.length_b   1.000
_cell.length_c   1.000
_cell.angle_alpha   90.00
_cell.angle_beta   90.00
_cell.angle_gamma   90.00
#
_symmetry.space_group_name_H-M   'P 1'
#
loop_
_entity.id
_entity.type
_entity.pdbx_description
1 polymer ?
#
loop_
_entity_poly.entity_id
_entity_poly.type
_entity_poly.pdbx_seq_one_letter_code
_entity_poly.pdbx_strand_id
1 'polypeptide(L)'
;MISPLRCAAWLAALALSVPNLAAAAPISAEAIEAATYTGGALPSGQSALTAKVQVMLDRAGVSPGVIDGIKGGMSRSAIAAFERRSGLPADGVMDPQVWAALLPFAGGPMTTSYTITDADVTQLTTHIPTDYLEKANMTSLGYTSVAEKLGERFHMHENLIAALNPGVPLTAGATIRVIAPTKPLRAKVTRVFVEKGTNRVAAYDAEGHMVVNYPATIGSAETPSPSGTHMVRAVAMNPEYTYNPNINFTQGSNKSVLVLPPGPNGPVGTVWIALSKPTYGLHGTPTPSRLFVSESHGCVRMTNWDAEELAHMVQPGVTSVEFLEKGTSLADVMGEARGTSKAVQAAVAASAALAASVPQLAAQTSTVLVSSAAPVARPPHMLRSPDAVPAAVPATALPAAAAPAAGIAPQVIQPPGAVLPGGYVPRGR
;
A
#
# COMPACT_ATOMS: atom_id res chain seq x y z
N MET A 1 -60.00 40.54 51.01
CA MET A 1 -60.43 40.32 49.61
C MET A 1 -59.22 40.54 48.70
N ILE A 2 -58.72 39.42 48.14
CA ILE A 2 -58.04 39.23 46.84
C ILE A 2 -56.88 40.18 46.46
N SER A 3 -55.65 39.65 46.56
CA SER A 3 -54.40 40.18 45.97
C SER A 3 -54.30 39.87 44.46
N PRO A 4 -53.60 40.70 43.66
CA PRO A 4 -53.41 40.45 42.24
C PRO A 4 -52.22 39.52 41.96
N LEU A 5 -52.41 38.62 40.99
CA LEU A 5 -51.38 37.72 40.46
C LEU A 5 -50.26 38.50 39.77
N ARG A 6 -49.01 38.11 40.02
CA ARG A 6 -47.85 38.36 39.14
C ARG A 6 -47.21 37.02 38.80
N CYS A 7 -47.48 36.54 37.58
CA CYS A 7 -46.74 35.45 36.96
C CYS A 7 -45.36 35.96 36.53
N ALA A 8 -44.29 35.46 37.14
CA ALA A 8 -42.93 35.57 36.62
C ALA A 8 -42.47 34.18 36.19
N ALA A 9 -42.49 33.91 34.89
CA ALA A 9 -41.97 32.69 34.30
C ALA A 9 -40.43 32.75 34.29
N TRP A 10 -39.79 31.82 35.00
CA TRP A 10 -38.36 31.58 34.91
C TRP A 10 -38.10 30.60 33.75
N LEU A 11 -37.57 31.11 32.64
CA LEU A 11 -37.01 30.29 31.56
C LEU A 11 -35.55 30.00 31.89
N ALA A 12 -35.27 28.82 32.43
CA ALA A 12 -33.91 28.30 32.53
C ALA A 12 -33.47 27.79 31.14
N ALA A 13 -32.55 28.52 30.50
CA ALA A 13 -31.94 28.09 29.26
C ALA A 13 -30.91 26.97 29.54
N LEU A 14 -31.27 25.73 29.20
CA LEU A 14 -30.35 24.60 29.19
C LEU A 14 -29.44 24.74 27.96
N ALA A 15 -28.21 25.20 28.14
CA ALA A 15 -27.20 25.17 27.09
C ALA A 15 -26.73 23.72 26.90
N LEU A 16 -27.32 23.03 25.93
CA LEU A 16 -26.81 21.75 25.45
C LEU A 16 -25.47 21.99 24.77
N SER A 17 -24.38 21.60 25.43
CA SER A 17 -23.05 21.50 24.81
C SER A 17 -23.09 20.39 23.77
N VAL A 18 -23.30 20.79 22.50
CA VAL A 18 -23.12 19.89 21.36
C VAL A 18 -21.63 19.53 21.34
N PRO A 19 -21.24 18.25 21.44
CA PRO A 19 -19.84 17.88 21.27
C PRO A 19 -19.43 18.31 19.88
N ASN A 20 -18.40 19.14 19.81
CA ASN A 20 -17.79 19.53 18.55
C ASN A 20 -17.29 18.22 17.91
N LEU A 21 -17.95 17.75 16.85
CA LEU A 21 -17.38 16.69 16.01
C LEU A 21 -16.13 17.32 15.39
N ALA A 22 -14.99 17.16 16.06
CA ALA A 22 -13.71 17.47 15.47
C ALA A 22 -13.63 16.63 14.19
N ALA A 23 -13.66 17.30 13.04
CA ALA A 23 -13.31 16.67 11.78
C ALA A 23 -11.98 15.95 12.00
N ALA A 24 -11.93 14.65 11.67
CA ALA A 24 -10.71 13.87 11.82
C ALA A 24 -9.57 14.65 11.16
N ALA A 25 -8.54 14.99 11.93
CA ALA A 25 -7.42 15.78 11.42
C ALA A 25 -6.87 15.11 10.15
N PRO A 26 -6.55 15.88 9.10
CA PRO A 26 -6.01 15.32 7.86
C PRO A 26 -4.74 14.53 8.17
N ILE A 27 -4.53 13.42 7.43
CA ILE A 27 -3.34 12.60 7.58
C ILE A 27 -2.09 13.45 7.31
N SER A 28 -1.10 13.37 8.20
CA SER A 28 0.18 14.08 8.07
C SER A 28 1.34 13.14 8.41
N ALA A 29 2.56 13.55 8.04
CA ALA A 29 3.77 12.81 8.41
C ALA A 29 3.87 12.65 9.93
N GLU A 30 3.67 13.72 10.68
CA GLU A 30 3.72 13.75 12.14
C GLU A 30 2.65 12.86 12.76
N ALA A 31 1.43 12.85 12.18
CA ALA A 31 0.36 11.97 12.62
C ALA A 31 0.72 10.49 12.37
N ILE A 32 1.35 10.15 11.24
CA ILE A 32 1.82 8.79 10.96
C ILE A 32 2.91 8.38 11.95
N GLU A 33 3.90 9.25 12.22
CA GLU A 33 4.95 8.94 13.19
C GLU A 33 4.36 8.70 14.60
N ALA A 34 3.45 9.56 15.04
CA ALA A 34 2.85 9.52 16.37
C ALA A 34 1.76 8.44 16.53
N ALA A 35 1.23 7.90 15.43
CA ALA A 35 0.13 6.93 15.51
C ALA A 35 0.50 5.71 16.35
N THR A 36 -0.40 5.34 17.25
CA THR A 36 -0.27 4.16 18.10
C THR A 36 -1.59 3.38 18.11
N TYR A 37 -1.48 2.07 18.25
CA TYR A 37 -2.64 1.21 18.36
C TYR A 37 -3.15 1.20 19.81
N THR A 38 -4.40 1.59 20.00
CA THR A 38 -5.05 1.67 21.33
C THR A 38 -6.13 0.59 21.54
N GLY A 39 -6.18 -0.42 20.66
CA GLY A 39 -7.22 -1.45 20.66
C GLY A 39 -8.29 -1.25 19.57
N GLY A 40 -9.08 -2.30 19.34
CA GLY A 40 -10.17 -2.30 18.35
C GLY A 40 -9.70 -2.52 16.91
N ALA A 41 -10.63 -2.39 15.95
CA ALA A 41 -10.30 -2.50 14.53
C ALA A 41 -9.60 -1.23 14.02
N LEU A 42 -8.85 -1.35 12.91
CA LEU A 42 -8.30 -0.18 12.22
C LEU A 42 -9.41 0.84 11.90
N PRO A 43 -9.12 2.16 11.99
CA PRO A 43 -10.07 3.21 11.68
C PRO A 43 -10.64 3.09 10.27
N SER A 44 -11.93 3.37 10.09
CA SER A 44 -12.54 3.46 8.76
C SER A 44 -12.01 4.66 7.98
N GLY A 45 -11.93 4.51 6.66
CA GLY A 45 -11.39 5.54 5.78
C GLY A 45 -9.86 5.60 5.86
N GLN A 46 -9.31 6.73 5.41
CA GLN A 46 -7.88 6.98 5.44
C GLN A 46 -7.46 7.43 6.84
N SER A 47 -6.43 6.80 7.42
CA SER A 47 -5.92 7.15 8.75
C SER A 47 -4.41 6.96 8.86
N ALA A 48 -3.80 7.77 9.73
CA ALA A 48 -2.37 7.69 10.04
C ALA A 48 -1.96 6.33 10.63
N LEU A 49 -2.82 5.73 11.47
CA LEU A 49 -2.58 4.42 12.06
C LEU A 49 -2.56 3.32 11.00
N THR A 50 -3.51 3.33 10.06
CA THR A 50 -3.52 2.36 8.97
C THR A 50 -2.30 2.51 8.08
N ALA A 51 -1.91 3.74 7.73
CA ALA A 51 -0.70 3.99 6.94
C ALA A 51 0.54 3.45 7.68
N LYS A 52 0.69 3.72 8.98
CA LYS A 52 1.80 3.20 9.79
C LYS A 52 1.84 1.67 9.78
N VAL A 53 0.70 1.01 9.95
CA VAL A 53 0.63 -0.46 9.89
C VAL A 53 1.04 -0.99 8.52
N GLN A 54 0.57 -0.38 7.43
CA GLN A 54 0.99 -0.74 6.07
C GLN A 54 2.51 -0.58 5.87
N VAL A 55 3.11 0.51 6.34
CA VAL A 55 4.57 0.71 6.30
C VAL A 55 5.31 -0.38 7.08
N MET A 56 4.85 -0.72 8.29
CA MET A 56 5.50 -1.77 9.08
C MET A 56 5.36 -3.16 8.42
N LEU A 57 4.25 -3.44 7.75
CA LEU A 57 4.05 -4.66 6.98
C LEU A 57 5.00 -4.74 5.77
N ASP A 58 5.13 -3.66 4.99
CA ASP A 58 6.10 -3.53 3.89
C ASP A 58 7.53 -3.78 4.41
N ARG A 59 7.92 -3.14 5.52
CA ARG A 59 9.21 -3.35 6.18
C ARG A 59 9.44 -4.75 6.69
N ALA A 60 8.36 -5.44 7.08
CA ALA A 60 8.42 -6.83 7.49
C ALA A 60 8.60 -7.79 6.31
N GLY A 61 8.64 -7.33 5.06
CA GLY A 61 8.63 -8.18 3.87
C GLY A 61 7.27 -8.84 3.63
N VAL A 62 6.19 -8.30 4.22
CA VAL A 62 4.81 -8.72 3.95
C VAL A 62 4.11 -7.55 3.30
N SER A 63 4.25 -7.43 1.98
CA SER A 63 3.76 -6.27 1.24
C SER A 63 2.26 -6.06 1.47
N PRO A 64 1.83 -4.84 1.84
CA PRO A 64 0.42 -4.45 1.85
C PRO A 64 -0.06 -4.10 0.44
N GLY A 65 0.78 -4.24 -0.59
CA GLY A 65 0.57 -3.67 -1.90
C GLY A 65 0.78 -2.16 -1.86
N VAL A 66 -0.20 -1.40 -2.32
CA VAL A 66 -0.12 0.06 -2.32
C VAL A 66 -0.39 0.62 -0.93
N ILE A 67 0.52 1.45 -0.41
CA ILE A 67 0.32 2.16 0.86
C ILE A 67 -0.58 3.38 0.58
N ASP A 68 -1.81 3.33 1.09
CA ASP A 68 -2.84 4.34 0.89
C ASP A 68 -3.41 4.89 2.20
N GLY A 69 -3.05 4.29 3.34
CA GLY A 69 -3.59 4.62 4.66
C GLY A 69 -5.06 4.21 4.85
N ILE A 70 -5.64 3.42 3.95
CA ILE A 70 -7.05 3.05 3.98
C ILE A 70 -7.19 1.61 4.46
N LYS A 71 -8.12 1.38 5.40
CA LYS A 71 -8.43 -0.01 5.79
C LYS A 71 -9.19 -0.70 4.64
N GLY A 72 -8.84 -1.94 4.33
CA GLY A 72 -9.50 -2.67 3.25
C GLY A 72 -9.08 -4.14 3.18
N GLY A 73 -9.53 -4.82 2.12
CA GLY A 73 -9.20 -6.22 1.88
C GLY A 73 -7.70 -6.49 1.75
N MET A 74 -6.94 -5.55 1.16
CA MET A 74 -5.50 -5.67 0.99
C MET A 74 -4.76 -5.60 2.34
N SER A 75 -5.09 -4.62 3.19
CA SER A 75 -4.55 -4.52 4.56
C SER A 75 -4.91 -5.73 5.41
N ARG A 76 -6.16 -6.20 5.38
CA ARG A 76 -6.59 -7.44 6.08
C ARG A 76 -5.80 -8.66 5.60
N SER A 77 -5.64 -8.81 4.29
CA SER A 77 -4.89 -9.91 3.68
C SER A 77 -3.41 -9.88 4.08
N ALA A 78 -2.79 -8.69 4.12
CA ALA A 78 -1.41 -8.52 4.54
C ALA A 78 -1.22 -8.81 6.05
N ILE A 79 -2.16 -8.38 6.90
CA ILE A 79 -2.16 -8.73 8.32
C ILE A 79 -2.26 -10.25 8.50
N ALA A 80 -3.16 -10.92 7.78
CA ALA A 80 -3.30 -12.39 7.85
C ALA A 80 -2.02 -13.13 7.41
N ALA A 81 -1.33 -12.62 6.39
CA ALA A 81 -0.04 -13.16 5.97
C ALA A 81 1.06 -12.93 7.01
N PHE A 82 1.07 -11.75 7.65
CA PHE A 82 2.01 -11.41 8.71
C PHE A 82 1.79 -12.21 9.98
N GLU A 83 0.55 -12.41 10.39
CA GLU A 83 0.14 -13.31 11.49
C GLU A 83 0.68 -14.71 11.26
N ARG A 84 0.41 -15.29 10.08
CA ARG A 84 0.92 -16.61 9.71
C ARG A 84 2.44 -16.69 9.79
N ARG A 85 3.15 -15.68 9.26
CA ARG A 85 4.61 -15.61 9.32
C ARG A 85 5.12 -15.52 10.77
N SER A 86 4.35 -14.90 11.65
CA SER A 86 4.67 -14.66 13.05
C SER A 86 4.22 -15.79 13.98
N GLY A 87 3.54 -16.82 13.46
CA GLY A 87 2.96 -17.91 14.27
C GLY A 87 1.71 -17.50 15.06
N LEU A 88 1.03 -16.44 14.64
CA LEU A 88 -0.24 -15.97 15.21
C LEU A 88 -1.43 -16.56 14.44
N PRO A 89 -2.64 -16.63 15.05
CA PRO A 89 -3.87 -16.94 14.33
C PRO A 89 -4.07 -15.97 13.15
N ALA A 90 -4.21 -16.52 11.94
CA ALA A 90 -4.26 -15.73 10.71
C ALA A 90 -5.68 -15.26 10.34
N ASP A 91 -6.29 -14.39 11.15
CA ASP A 91 -7.64 -13.84 10.94
C ASP A 91 -7.67 -12.49 10.21
N GLY A 92 -6.50 -11.86 10.04
CA GLY A 92 -6.31 -10.59 9.35
C GLY A 92 -6.82 -9.39 10.14
N VAL A 93 -7.05 -9.53 11.45
CA VAL A 93 -7.60 -8.49 12.31
C VAL A 93 -6.47 -7.84 13.10
N MET A 94 -6.39 -6.52 13.01
CA MET A 94 -5.47 -5.77 13.84
C MET A 94 -5.85 -5.93 15.32
N ASP A 95 -4.93 -6.49 16.11
CA ASP A 95 -5.10 -6.70 17.55
C ASP A 95 -3.80 -6.35 18.31
N PRO A 96 -3.78 -6.42 19.67
CA PRO A 96 -2.59 -6.14 20.44
C PRO A 96 -1.39 -7.07 20.15
N GLN A 97 -1.64 -8.32 19.77
CA GLN A 97 -0.58 -9.30 19.47
C GLN A 97 0.09 -8.97 18.14
N VAL A 98 -0.71 -8.68 17.10
CA VAL A 98 -0.24 -8.21 15.80
C VAL A 98 0.54 -6.91 15.94
N TRP A 99 -0.01 -5.94 16.70
CA TRP A 99 0.67 -4.66 16.92
C TRP A 99 2.05 -4.86 17.54
N ALA A 100 2.12 -5.66 18.61
CA ALA A 100 3.38 -5.88 19.30
C ALA A 100 4.39 -6.66 18.44
N ALA A 101 3.93 -7.59 17.60
CA ALA A 101 4.75 -8.27 16.60
C ALA A 101 5.26 -7.34 15.48
N LEU A 102 4.52 -6.27 15.16
CA LEU A 102 4.93 -5.26 14.17
C LEU A 102 5.91 -4.22 14.71
N LEU A 103 5.94 -3.97 16.02
CA LEU A 103 6.80 -2.94 16.64
C LEU A 103 8.29 -3.01 16.24
N PRO A 104 8.93 -4.19 16.07
CA PRO A 104 10.31 -4.26 15.57
C PRO A 104 10.51 -3.62 14.19
N PHE A 105 9.47 -3.52 13.38
CA PHE A 105 9.48 -2.91 12.05
C PHE A 105 9.10 -1.42 12.08
N ALA A 106 8.79 -0.88 13.26
CA ALA A 106 8.59 0.55 13.49
C ALA A 106 9.91 1.33 13.60
N GLY A 107 11.07 0.68 13.45
CA GLY A 107 12.38 1.30 13.56
C GLY A 107 12.66 2.31 12.44
N GLY A 108 13.18 3.49 12.80
CA GLY A 108 13.40 4.61 11.87
C GLY A 108 12.11 5.35 11.51
N PRO A 109 12.22 6.51 10.82
CA PRO A 109 11.03 7.31 10.51
C PRO A 109 10.12 6.59 9.51
N MET A 110 8.81 6.64 9.70
CA MET A 110 7.80 6.10 8.76
C MET A 110 7.74 6.89 7.45
N THR A 111 8.06 8.18 7.54
CA THR A 111 8.06 9.12 6.41
C THR A 111 9.43 9.75 6.21
N THR A 112 9.72 10.20 5.00
CA THR A 112 10.95 10.93 4.68
C THR A 112 10.67 12.17 3.85
N SER A 113 11.59 13.13 3.92
CA SER A 113 11.63 14.26 3.00
C SER A 113 12.24 13.82 1.67
N TYR A 114 11.64 14.22 0.57
CA TYR A 114 12.15 13.97 -0.79
C TYR A 114 12.08 15.24 -1.62
N THR A 115 13.19 15.61 -2.25
CA THR A 115 13.23 16.71 -3.21
C THR A 115 13.04 16.14 -4.61
N ILE A 116 11.95 16.54 -5.28
CA ILE A 116 11.62 16.10 -6.63
C ILE A 116 12.73 16.55 -7.58
N THR A 117 13.25 15.60 -8.35
CA THR A 117 14.36 15.84 -9.29
C THR A 117 13.85 16.13 -10.69
N ASP A 118 14.72 16.66 -11.56
CA ASP A 118 14.40 16.82 -12.98
C ASP A 118 14.07 15.48 -13.65
N ALA A 119 14.70 14.38 -13.19
CA ALA A 119 14.41 13.04 -13.68
C ALA A 119 12.97 12.61 -13.37
N ASP A 120 12.35 13.11 -12.30
CA ASP A 120 10.98 12.72 -11.92
C ASP A 120 9.91 13.41 -12.76
N VAL A 121 10.20 14.60 -13.27
CA VAL A 121 9.26 15.40 -14.08
C VAL A 121 9.50 15.27 -15.59
N THR A 122 10.54 14.54 -15.99
CA THR A 122 10.87 14.27 -17.39
C THR A 122 10.56 12.81 -17.76
N GLN A 123 10.56 12.51 -19.07
CA GLN A 123 10.26 11.19 -19.61
C GLN A 123 8.86 10.66 -19.22
N LEU A 124 7.92 11.59 -18.99
CA LEU A 124 6.52 11.25 -18.82
C LEU A 124 5.86 11.01 -20.18
N THR A 125 4.99 10.02 -20.22
CA THR A 125 4.17 9.66 -21.37
C THR A 125 2.80 10.31 -21.20
N THR A 126 2.36 11.16 -22.13
CA THR A 126 1.11 11.92 -21.98
C THR A 126 -0.12 11.04 -21.70
N HIS A 127 -0.19 9.88 -22.35
CA HIS A 127 -1.29 8.93 -22.20
C HIS A 127 -0.87 7.56 -22.74
N ILE A 128 -1.34 6.49 -22.10
CA ILE A 128 -1.16 5.11 -22.57
C ILE A 128 -2.47 4.67 -23.25
N PRO A 129 -2.48 4.48 -24.59
CA PRO A 129 -3.66 4.03 -25.31
C PRO A 129 -4.12 2.65 -24.85
N THR A 130 -5.40 2.34 -25.00
CA THR A 130 -5.93 1.01 -24.67
C THR A 130 -5.64 0.00 -25.77
N ASP A 131 -5.66 0.44 -27.03
CA ASP A 131 -5.39 -0.38 -28.21
C ASP A 131 -3.92 -0.81 -28.32
N TYR A 132 -3.69 -2.09 -28.61
CA TYR A 132 -2.35 -2.68 -28.64
C TYR A 132 -1.55 -2.29 -29.88
N LEU A 133 -2.20 -2.02 -31.01
CA LEU A 133 -1.52 -1.52 -32.19
C LEU A 133 -1.01 -0.10 -31.95
N GLU A 134 -1.81 0.74 -31.29
CA GLU A 134 -1.37 2.07 -30.86
C GLU A 134 -0.21 1.98 -29.86
N LYS A 135 -0.30 1.10 -28.85
CA LYS A 135 0.81 0.86 -27.90
C LYS A 135 2.10 0.44 -28.60
N ALA A 136 2.00 -0.44 -29.61
CA ALA A 136 3.16 -0.94 -30.35
C ALA A 136 3.90 0.15 -31.14
N ASN A 137 3.22 1.26 -31.46
CA ASN A 137 3.81 2.40 -32.15
C ASN A 137 4.41 3.45 -31.20
N MET A 138 4.33 3.25 -29.88
CA MET A 138 4.92 4.16 -28.90
C MET A 138 6.42 3.92 -28.75
N THR A 139 7.14 4.91 -28.24
CA THR A 139 8.56 4.76 -27.87
C THR A 139 8.75 3.99 -26.57
N SER A 140 7.83 4.17 -25.61
CA SER A 140 7.83 3.51 -24.30
C SER A 140 6.43 3.52 -23.69
N LEU A 141 6.12 2.51 -22.87
CA LEU A 141 4.93 2.52 -22.02
C LEU A 141 5.30 3.08 -20.62
N GLY A 142 5.74 4.35 -20.61
CA GLY A 142 6.29 5.03 -19.44
C GLY A 142 5.24 5.52 -18.45
N TYR A 143 5.69 6.15 -17.36
CA TYR A 143 4.82 6.80 -16.37
C TYR A 143 4.05 7.96 -16.99
N THR A 144 2.79 8.14 -16.59
CA THR A 144 1.90 9.19 -17.09
C THR A 144 1.84 10.44 -16.21
N SER A 145 2.30 10.32 -14.97
CA SER A 145 2.37 11.45 -14.05
C SER A 145 3.57 11.37 -13.10
N VAL A 146 3.94 12.51 -12.51
CA VAL A 146 4.94 12.56 -11.43
C VAL A 146 4.44 11.79 -10.21
N ALA A 147 3.15 11.90 -9.89
CA ALA A 147 2.54 11.20 -8.76
C ALA A 147 2.64 9.69 -8.90
N GLU A 148 2.37 9.15 -10.10
CA GLU A 148 2.49 7.72 -10.42
C GLU A 148 3.94 7.24 -10.24
N LYS A 149 4.90 7.98 -10.82
CA LYS A 149 6.33 7.66 -10.73
C LYS A 149 6.84 7.66 -9.29
N LEU A 150 6.40 8.63 -8.49
CA LEU A 150 6.72 8.68 -7.06
C LEU A 150 5.98 7.60 -6.26
N GLY A 151 4.74 7.28 -6.63
CA GLY A 151 3.96 6.19 -6.05
C GLY A 151 4.67 4.86 -6.20
N GLU A 152 5.15 4.56 -7.40
CA GLU A 152 5.94 3.36 -7.70
C GLU A 152 7.27 3.33 -6.94
N ARG A 153 7.97 4.47 -6.83
CA ARG A 153 9.23 4.54 -6.08
C ARG A 153 9.07 4.35 -4.57
N PHE A 154 7.99 4.89 -4.00
CA PHE A 154 7.78 4.92 -2.54
C PHE A 154 6.70 3.95 -2.05
N HIS A 155 6.21 3.07 -2.94
CA HIS A 155 5.14 2.10 -2.71
C HIS A 155 3.81 2.74 -2.25
N MET A 156 3.52 3.95 -2.74
CA MET A 156 2.40 4.78 -2.29
C MET A 156 1.30 4.90 -3.33
N HIS A 157 0.06 5.08 -2.84
CA HIS A 157 -1.01 5.57 -3.68
C HIS A 157 -0.84 7.07 -3.93
N GLU A 158 -1.14 7.54 -5.14
CA GLU A 158 -1.04 8.96 -5.53
C GLU A 158 -1.85 9.88 -4.60
N ASN A 159 -3.08 9.49 -4.24
CA ASN A 159 -3.89 10.20 -3.25
C ASN A 159 -3.21 10.34 -1.87
N LEU A 160 -2.42 9.37 -1.42
CA LEU A 160 -1.69 9.50 -0.16
C LEU A 160 -0.52 10.49 -0.31
N ILE A 161 0.17 10.48 -1.45
CA ILE A 161 1.18 11.51 -1.77
C ILE A 161 0.56 12.90 -1.71
N ALA A 162 -0.60 13.10 -2.36
CA ALA A 162 -1.31 14.37 -2.33
C ALA A 162 -1.76 14.75 -0.90
N ALA A 163 -2.27 13.79 -0.13
CA ALA A 163 -2.75 14.02 1.24
C ALA A 163 -1.61 14.43 2.20
N LEU A 164 -0.42 13.84 2.06
CA LEU A 164 0.76 14.22 2.86
C LEU A 164 1.38 15.56 2.45
N ASN A 165 1.02 16.10 1.28
CA ASN A 165 1.61 17.29 0.70
C ASN A 165 0.55 18.32 0.25
N PRO A 166 -0.33 18.76 1.16
CA PRO A 166 -1.44 19.62 0.80
C PRO A 166 -0.94 20.94 0.22
N GLY A 167 -1.35 21.23 -1.03
CA GLY A 167 -1.01 22.47 -1.73
C GLY A 167 0.42 22.55 -2.28
N VAL A 168 1.22 21.49 -2.18
CA VAL A 168 2.59 21.46 -2.74
C VAL A 168 2.53 20.92 -4.17
N PRO A 169 2.96 21.70 -5.19
CA PRO A 169 3.01 21.21 -6.56
C PRO A 169 4.11 20.14 -6.71
N LEU A 170 3.82 19.08 -7.47
CA LEU A 170 4.78 18.01 -7.78
C LEU A 170 5.70 18.41 -8.93
N THR A 171 6.53 19.43 -8.72
CA THR A 171 7.48 19.98 -9.70
C THR A 171 8.92 19.80 -9.24
N ALA A 172 9.88 19.80 -10.17
CA ALA A 172 11.30 19.72 -9.83
C ALA A 172 11.72 20.82 -8.84
N GLY A 173 12.54 20.45 -7.86
CA GLY A 173 12.96 21.30 -6.75
C GLY A 173 11.98 21.38 -5.58
N ALA A 174 10.71 20.99 -5.75
CA ALA A 174 9.76 20.94 -4.64
C ALA A 174 10.18 19.84 -3.64
N THR A 175 10.04 20.12 -2.35
CA THR A 175 10.30 19.14 -1.29
C THR A 175 8.98 18.66 -0.72
N ILE A 176 8.80 17.34 -0.72
CA ILE A 176 7.59 16.64 -0.30
C ILE A 176 7.87 15.62 0.81
N ARG A 177 6.83 15.25 1.55
CA ARG A 177 6.78 14.11 2.47
C ARG A 177 6.27 12.88 1.74
N VAL A 178 7.02 11.79 1.81
CA VAL A 178 6.64 10.48 1.27
C VAL A 178 6.86 9.42 2.33
N ILE A 179 6.28 8.24 2.15
CA ILE A 179 6.64 7.06 2.96
C ILE A 179 8.14 6.78 2.77
N ALA A 180 8.79 6.31 3.83
CA ALA A 180 10.14 5.77 3.76
C ALA A 180 10.07 4.26 3.49
N PRO A 181 10.10 3.81 2.22
CA PRO A 181 9.98 2.40 1.87
C PRO A 181 11.18 1.62 2.39
N THR A 182 10.99 0.32 2.59
CA THR A 182 12.12 -0.55 2.91
C THR A 182 13.04 -0.71 1.70
N LYS A 183 14.33 -0.92 1.94
CA LYS A 183 15.24 -1.31 0.86
C LYS A 183 14.85 -2.70 0.35
N PRO A 184 14.79 -2.92 -0.97
CA PRO A 184 14.41 -4.22 -1.50
C PRO A 184 15.28 -5.35 -0.93
N LEU A 185 14.63 -6.40 -0.47
CA LEU A 185 15.25 -7.64 -0.01
C LEU A 185 15.95 -8.33 -1.18
N ARG A 186 17.09 -8.97 -0.88
CA ARG A 186 17.96 -9.62 -1.87
C ARG A 186 18.31 -11.08 -1.50
N ALA A 187 17.67 -11.62 -0.47
CA ALA A 187 17.89 -13.00 -0.05
C ALA A 187 17.50 -13.97 -1.17
N LYS A 188 18.22 -15.09 -1.30
CA LYS A 188 17.90 -16.09 -2.32
C LYS A 188 16.72 -16.94 -1.86
N VAL A 189 15.77 -17.16 -2.77
CA VAL A 189 14.60 -18.01 -2.53
C VAL A 189 14.65 -19.24 -3.42
N THR A 190 14.35 -20.39 -2.85
CA THR A 190 14.33 -21.68 -3.55
C THR A 190 12.91 -22.14 -3.86
N ARG A 191 11.91 -21.70 -3.07
CA ARG A 191 10.50 -22.05 -3.26
C ARG A 191 9.63 -20.79 -3.25
N VAL A 192 8.79 -20.68 -4.25
CA VAL A 192 7.74 -19.66 -4.36
C VAL A 192 6.40 -20.37 -4.39
N PHE A 193 5.45 -19.91 -3.59
CA PHE A 193 4.08 -20.38 -3.56
C PHE A 193 3.16 -19.31 -4.09
N VAL A 194 2.29 -19.68 -5.03
CA VAL A 194 1.22 -18.85 -5.55
C VAL A 194 -0.08 -19.36 -4.94
N GLU A 195 -0.61 -18.64 -3.95
CA GLU A 195 -1.78 -19.04 -3.16
C GLU A 195 -3.09 -18.54 -3.82
N LYS A 196 -3.77 -19.39 -4.58
CA LYS A 196 -5.05 -19.04 -5.24
C LYS A 196 -6.18 -18.71 -4.26
N GLY A 197 -6.11 -19.22 -3.03
CA GLY A 197 -7.10 -18.98 -1.99
C GLY A 197 -7.01 -17.61 -1.32
N THR A 198 -5.80 -17.07 -1.20
CA THR A 198 -5.53 -15.81 -0.49
C THR A 198 -5.12 -14.66 -1.42
N ASN A 199 -4.89 -14.96 -2.72
CA ASN A 199 -4.39 -14.00 -3.71
C ASN A 199 -3.04 -13.42 -3.31
N ARG A 200 -2.11 -14.30 -2.93
CA ARG A 200 -0.77 -13.91 -2.47
C ARG A 200 0.32 -14.80 -3.06
N VAL A 201 1.53 -14.26 -3.10
CA VAL A 201 2.75 -14.95 -3.50
C VAL A 201 3.70 -14.95 -2.31
N ALA A 202 4.07 -16.12 -1.79
CA ALA A 202 5.01 -16.26 -0.69
C ALA A 202 6.32 -16.88 -1.20
N ALA A 203 7.47 -16.34 -0.82
CA ALA A 203 8.77 -16.89 -1.20
C ALA A 203 9.61 -17.26 0.02
N TYR A 204 10.27 -18.42 -0.07
CA TYR A 204 10.99 -19.08 1.01
C TYR A 204 12.44 -19.37 0.61
N ASP A 205 13.34 -19.24 1.58
CA ASP A 205 14.74 -19.63 1.45
C ASP A 205 14.92 -21.17 1.46
N ALA A 206 16.16 -21.63 1.37
CA ALA A 206 16.49 -23.06 1.37
C ALA A 206 16.21 -23.72 2.73
N GLU A 207 16.24 -22.95 3.82
CA GLU A 207 16.02 -23.35 5.19
C GLU A 207 14.54 -23.43 5.56
N GLY A 208 13.65 -22.94 4.69
CA GLY A 208 12.20 -22.97 4.88
C GLY A 208 11.66 -21.76 5.64
N HIS A 209 12.42 -20.68 5.77
CA HIS A 209 11.91 -19.42 6.30
C HIS A 209 11.22 -18.60 5.19
N MET A 210 10.06 -18.05 5.52
CA MET A 210 9.40 -17.08 4.64
C MET A 210 10.24 -15.80 4.60
N VAL A 211 10.73 -15.45 3.42
CA VAL A 211 11.51 -14.24 3.16
C VAL A 211 10.56 -13.08 2.87
N VAL A 212 9.63 -13.30 1.93
CA VAL A 212 8.68 -12.29 1.46
C VAL A 212 7.30 -12.86 1.21
N ASN A 213 6.30 -11.97 1.23
CA ASN A 213 4.94 -12.29 0.90
C ASN A 213 4.22 -11.09 0.24
N TYR A 214 3.74 -11.26 -0.99
CA TYR A 214 3.17 -10.18 -1.81
C TYR A 214 1.70 -10.41 -2.13
N PRO A 215 0.87 -9.35 -2.20
CA PRO A 215 -0.45 -9.44 -2.79
C PRO A 215 -0.32 -9.66 -4.31
N ALA A 216 -1.21 -10.47 -4.87
CA ALA A 216 -1.21 -10.73 -6.30
C ALA A 216 -2.62 -10.88 -6.87
N THR A 217 -2.79 -10.53 -8.14
CA THR A 217 -3.92 -11.02 -8.93
C THR A 217 -3.54 -12.35 -9.56
N ILE A 218 -4.34 -13.38 -9.31
CA ILE A 218 -4.17 -14.72 -9.86
C ILE A 218 -5.36 -15.03 -10.78
N GLY A 219 -5.16 -15.86 -11.80
CA GLY A 219 -6.15 -16.12 -12.85
C GLY A 219 -7.49 -16.60 -12.32
N SER A 220 -8.57 -16.20 -13.01
CA SER A 220 -9.96 -16.53 -12.64
C SER A 220 -10.31 -17.98 -12.91
N ALA A 221 -11.55 -18.38 -12.62
CA ALA A 221 -12.06 -19.67 -13.06
C ALA A 221 -12.22 -19.74 -14.60
N GLU A 222 -12.55 -18.63 -15.26
CA GLU A 222 -12.64 -18.58 -16.73
C GLU A 222 -11.27 -18.57 -17.41
N THR A 223 -10.25 -18.02 -16.75
CA THR A 223 -8.87 -17.94 -17.26
C THR A 223 -7.87 -18.41 -16.19
N PRO A 224 -7.84 -19.73 -15.90
CA PRO A 224 -7.13 -20.24 -14.74
C PRO A 224 -5.62 -20.11 -14.89
N SER A 225 -4.99 -19.69 -13.78
CA SER A 225 -3.56 -19.91 -13.59
C SER A 225 -3.23 -21.40 -13.57
N PRO A 226 -1.98 -21.78 -13.90
CA PRO A 226 -1.55 -23.18 -13.87
C PRO A 226 -1.75 -23.85 -12.51
N SER A 227 -1.62 -25.16 -12.48
CA SER A 227 -1.67 -25.98 -11.26
C SER A 227 -0.37 -26.76 -11.10
N GLY A 228 -0.04 -27.12 -9.86
CA GLY A 228 1.13 -27.91 -9.54
C GLY A 228 2.42 -27.07 -9.49
N THR A 229 3.55 -27.77 -9.62
CA THR A 229 4.89 -27.15 -9.50
C THR A 229 5.51 -26.89 -10.86
N HIS A 230 6.11 -25.71 -11.00
CA HIS A 230 6.86 -25.25 -12.15
C HIS A 230 8.21 -24.72 -11.71
N MET A 231 9.12 -24.48 -12.66
CA MET A 231 10.41 -23.85 -12.37
C MET A 231 10.48 -22.46 -12.98
N VAL A 232 11.19 -21.56 -12.32
CA VAL A 232 11.64 -20.31 -12.96
C VAL A 232 12.60 -20.66 -14.10
N ARG A 233 12.29 -20.19 -15.31
CA ARG A 233 13.09 -20.44 -16.52
C ARG A 233 13.98 -19.27 -16.91
N ALA A 234 13.48 -18.05 -16.72
CA ALA A 234 14.17 -16.83 -17.06
C ALA A 234 13.56 -15.66 -16.29
N VAL A 235 14.34 -14.59 -16.14
CA VAL A 235 13.88 -13.30 -15.64
C VAL A 235 14.24 -12.26 -16.69
N ALA A 236 13.27 -11.45 -17.08
CA ALA A 236 13.47 -10.32 -17.97
C ALA A 236 13.08 -9.04 -17.23
N MET A 237 14.07 -8.15 -17.04
CA MET A 237 13.86 -6.82 -16.48
C MET A 237 13.51 -5.85 -17.61
N ASN A 238 12.51 -5.01 -17.36
CA ASN A 238 11.92 -4.05 -18.30
C ASN A 238 11.68 -4.65 -19.71
N PRO A 239 10.90 -5.74 -19.82
CA PRO A 239 10.77 -6.51 -21.05
C PRO A 239 9.90 -5.79 -22.11
N GLU A 240 10.22 -6.01 -23.38
CA GLU A 240 9.23 -5.87 -24.45
C GLU A 240 8.11 -6.90 -24.28
N TYR A 241 6.90 -6.58 -24.75
CA TYR A 241 5.77 -7.51 -24.71
C TYR A 241 5.33 -7.92 -26.11
N THR A 242 5.49 -9.21 -26.45
CA THR A 242 4.94 -9.77 -27.68
C THR A 242 3.48 -10.14 -27.49
N TYR A 243 2.60 -9.38 -28.13
CA TYR A 243 1.18 -9.72 -28.26
C TYR A 243 0.98 -10.61 -29.49
N ASN A 244 0.40 -11.78 -29.28
CA ASN A 244 -0.01 -12.68 -30.34
C ASN A 244 -1.50 -13.03 -30.16
N PRO A 245 -2.40 -12.57 -31.05
CA PRO A 245 -3.84 -12.79 -30.90
C PRO A 245 -4.25 -14.26 -30.95
N ASN A 246 -3.42 -15.13 -31.53
CA ASN A 246 -3.67 -16.58 -31.60
C ASN A 246 -3.23 -17.32 -30.33
N ILE A 247 -2.48 -16.68 -29.43
CA ILE A 247 -1.95 -17.28 -28.20
C ILE A 247 -2.50 -16.60 -26.95
N ASN A 248 -2.56 -15.26 -26.95
CA ASN A 248 -3.00 -14.48 -25.80
C ASN A 248 -4.53 -14.35 -25.77
N PHE A 249 -5.05 -13.45 -26.60
CA PHE A 249 -6.45 -13.12 -26.80
C PHE A 249 -6.54 -12.14 -27.97
N THR A 250 -7.71 -12.03 -28.62
CA THR A 250 -7.93 -11.03 -29.67
C THR A 250 -8.49 -9.76 -29.05
N GLN A 251 -7.71 -8.68 -29.02
CA GLN A 251 -8.15 -7.34 -28.66
C GLN A 251 -8.71 -6.60 -29.88
N GLY A 252 -9.99 -6.28 -29.87
CA GLY A 252 -10.62 -5.51 -30.94
C GLY A 252 -10.43 -6.19 -32.31
N SER A 253 -9.90 -5.45 -33.27
CA SER A 253 -9.58 -5.94 -34.63
C SER A 253 -8.13 -6.35 -34.81
N ASN A 254 -7.32 -6.39 -33.74
CA ASN A 254 -5.88 -6.70 -33.82
C ASN A 254 -5.63 -8.18 -34.09
N LYS A 255 -5.37 -8.51 -35.37
CA LYS A 255 -5.11 -9.88 -35.87
C LYS A 255 -3.63 -10.19 -36.12
N SER A 256 -2.75 -9.20 -35.98
CA SER A 256 -1.31 -9.34 -36.20
C SER A 256 -0.55 -9.54 -34.89
N VAL A 257 0.62 -10.18 -34.98
CA VAL A 257 1.58 -10.18 -33.88
C VAL A 257 2.17 -8.78 -33.74
N LEU A 258 2.19 -8.26 -32.52
CA LEU A 258 2.69 -6.92 -32.19
C LEU A 258 3.78 -7.04 -31.13
N VAL A 259 4.76 -6.14 -31.18
CA VAL A 259 5.77 -5.98 -30.13
C VAL A 259 5.52 -4.62 -29.49
N LEU A 260 5.15 -4.64 -28.22
CA LEU A 260 4.93 -3.43 -27.43
C LEU A 260 6.24 -3.05 -26.75
N PRO A 261 6.60 -1.75 -26.75
CA PRO A 261 7.82 -1.27 -26.12
C PRO A 261 7.73 -1.46 -24.59
N PRO A 262 8.88 -1.49 -23.90
CA PRO A 262 8.91 -1.71 -22.46
C PRO A 262 8.40 -0.50 -21.67
N GLY A 263 8.08 -0.73 -20.41
CA GLY A 263 7.80 0.32 -19.42
C GLY A 263 6.86 -0.13 -18.30
N PRO A 264 6.76 0.66 -17.21
CA PRO A 264 5.92 0.36 -16.05
C PRO A 264 4.44 0.22 -16.38
N ASN A 265 3.98 0.89 -17.45
CA ASN A 265 2.61 0.79 -17.94
C ASN A 265 2.40 -0.32 -19.00
N GLY A 266 3.41 -1.17 -19.19
CA GLY A 266 3.33 -2.34 -20.07
C GLY A 266 2.36 -3.41 -19.56
N PRO A 267 1.86 -4.31 -20.43
CA PRO A 267 0.94 -5.39 -20.01
C PRO A 267 1.50 -6.29 -18.91
N VAL A 268 2.83 -6.44 -18.85
CA VAL A 268 3.55 -7.22 -17.84
C VAL A 268 4.34 -6.36 -16.84
N GLY A 269 4.15 -5.04 -16.89
CA GLY A 269 4.89 -4.09 -16.04
C GLY A 269 6.40 -4.11 -16.29
N THR A 270 7.17 -3.83 -15.25
CA THR A 270 8.64 -3.70 -15.35
C THR A 270 9.40 -5.02 -15.29
N VAL A 271 8.73 -6.16 -15.07
CA VAL A 271 9.39 -7.46 -14.88
C VAL A 271 8.55 -8.61 -15.39
N TRP A 272 9.22 -9.58 -16.03
CA TRP A 272 8.66 -10.88 -16.34
C TRP A 272 9.53 -12.02 -15.80
N ILE A 273 8.97 -12.84 -14.91
CA ILE A 273 9.57 -14.07 -14.39
C ILE A 273 8.91 -15.24 -15.09
N ALA A 274 9.57 -15.80 -16.10
CA ALA A 274 9.06 -16.88 -16.92
C ALA A 274 9.04 -18.21 -16.16
N LEU A 275 7.96 -18.98 -16.32
CA LEU A 275 7.85 -20.33 -15.76
C LEU A 275 8.16 -21.41 -16.80
N SER A 276 8.39 -22.63 -16.33
CA SER A 276 8.56 -23.82 -17.18
C SER A 276 7.30 -24.22 -17.92
N LYS A 277 6.13 -23.72 -17.49
CA LYS A 277 4.89 -23.78 -18.23
C LYS A 277 4.91 -22.67 -19.30
N PRO A 278 4.87 -23.00 -20.61
CA PRO A 278 4.90 -22.00 -21.68
C PRO A 278 3.81 -20.95 -21.50
N THR A 279 4.11 -19.69 -21.84
CA THR A 279 3.20 -18.52 -21.78
C THR A 279 2.77 -18.06 -20.38
N TYR A 280 3.25 -18.68 -19.29
CA TYR A 280 2.93 -18.26 -17.93
C TYR A 280 4.14 -17.69 -17.19
N GLY A 281 3.86 -16.72 -16.33
CA GLY A 281 4.87 -16.00 -15.58
C GLY A 281 4.29 -15.27 -14.37
N LEU A 282 5.21 -14.85 -13.49
CA LEU A 282 4.96 -13.87 -12.43
C LEU A 282 5.48 -12.53 -12.94
N HIS A 283 4.71 -11.45 -12.78
CA HIS A 283 5.06 -10.18 -13.40
C HIS A 283 4.47 -8.96 -12.68
N GLY A 284 4.96 -7.77 -13.07
CA GLY A 284 4.46 -6.49 -12.57
C GLY A 284 3.08 -6.11 -13.14
N THR A 285 2.62 -4.91 -12.89
CA THR A 285 1.30 -4.46 -13.35
C THR A 285 1.26 -2.95 -13.56
N PRO A 286 0.56 -2.47 -14.61
CA PRO A 286 0.33 -1.04 -14.81
C PRO A 286 -0.72 -0.45 -13.84
N THR A 287 -1.39 -1.30 -13.05
CA THR A 287 -2.49 -0.88 -12.16
C THR A 287 -2.34 -1.48 -10.76
N PRO A 288 -1.33 -1.07 -9.98
CA PRO A 288 -1.01 -1.70 -8.69
C PRO A 288 -2.15 -1.57 -7.66
N SER A 289 -2.92 -0.48 -7.69
CA SER A 289 -4.08 -0.28 -6.82
C SER A 289 -5.25 -1.24 -7.11
N ARG A 290 -5.20 -1.99 -8.21
CA ARG A 290 -6.29 -2.88 -8.65
C ARG A 290 -6.06 -4.37 -8.39
N LEU A 291 -5.00 -4.75 -7.67
CA LEU A 291 -4.61 -6.16 -7.47
C LEU A 291 -5.73 -7.06 -6.90
N PHE A 292 -6.67 -6.51 -6.11
CA PHE A 292 -7.73 -7.27 -5.45
C PHE A 292 -9.11 -7.16 -6.11
N VAL A 293 -9.25 -6.33 -7.15
CA VAL A 293 -10.55 -6.03 -7.80
C VAL A 293 -10.54 -6.34 -9.29
N SER A 294 -9.49 -6.96 -9.78
CA SER A 294 -9.33 -7.33 -11.18
C SER A 294 -8.83 -8.75 -11.21
N GLU A 295 -9.31 -9.53 -12.18
CA GLU A 295 -8.83 -10.88 -12.43
C GLU A 295 -7.85 -10.84 -13.62
N SER A 296 -6.87 -11.74 -13.63
CA SER A 296 -5.89 -11.84 -14.73
C SER A 296 -6.34 -12.90 -15.74
N HIS A 297 -5.80 -12.83 -16.95
CA HIS A 297 -5.97 -13.87 -17.98
C HIS A 297 -5.00 -15.05 -17.73
N GLY A 298 -4.90 -15.53 -16.49
CA GLY A 298 -4.09 -16.67 -16.08
C GLY A 298 -2.69 -16.39 -15.52
N CYS A 299 -2.08 -15.22 -15.75
CA CYS A 299 -0.77 -14.88 -15.17
C CYS A 299 -0.86 -14.33 -13.74
N VAL A 300 0.26 -14.33 -13.00
CA VAL A 300 0.32 -13.82 -11.62
C VAL A 300 0.85 -12.39 -11.65
N ARG A 301 -0.01 -11.42 -11.30
CA ARG A 301 0.32 -9.98 -11.32
C ARG A 301 0.60 -9.49 -9.92
N MET A 302 1.70 -8.77 -9.73
CA MET A 302 2.04 -8.05 -8.50
C MET A 302 2.27 -6.58 -8.84
N THR A 303 2.46 -5.73 -7.83
CA THR A 303 3.00 -4.37 -8.06
C THR A 303 4.36 -4.47 -8.76
N ASN A 304 4.77 -3.43 -9.48
CA ASN A 304 6.06 -3.48 -10.19
C ASN A 304 7.22 -3.63 -9.19
N TRP A 305 7.19 -2.92 -8.06
CA TRP A 305 8.23 -3.04 -7.03
C TRP A 305 8.30 -4.43 -6.37
N ASP A 306 7.16 -5.07 -6.08
CA ASP A 306 7.15 -6.43 -5.52
C ASP A 306 7.67 -7.46 -6.54
N ALA A 307 7.28 -7.31 -7.81
CA ALA A 307 7.78 -8.17 -8.90
C ALA A 307 9.28 -7.99 -9.14
N GLU A 308 9.77 -6.75 -9.10
CA GLU A 308 11.19 -6.42 -9.16
C GLU A 308 11.95 -7.00 -7.98
N GLU A 309 11.45 -6.88 -6.76
CA GLU A 309 12.06 -7.47 -5.58
C GLU A 309 12.20 -8.99 -5.75
N LEU A 310 11.11 -9.68 -6.11
CA LEU A 310 11.11 -11.14 -6.34
C LEU A 310 12.09 -11.55 -7.45
N ALA A 311 12.15 -10.81 -8.56
CA ALA A 311 13.04 -11.10 -9.68
C ALA A 311 14.51 -11.17 -9.29
N HIS A 312 14.95 -10.40 -8.29
CA HIS A 312 16.33 -10.44 -7.81
C HIS A 312 16.61 -11.58 -6.82
N MET A 313 15.56 -12.18 -6.25
CA MET A 313 15.63 -13.25 -5.27
C MET A 313 15.56 -14.64 -5.90
N VAL A 314 14.79 -14.79 -6.99
CA VAL A 314 14.65 -16.06 -7.72
C VAL A 314 15.88 -16.38 -8.56
N GLN A 315 16.05 -17.67 -8.89
CA GLN A 315 17.15 -18.18 -9.69
C GLN A 315 16.60 -19.12 -10.79
N PRO A 316 16.82 -18.80 -12.09
CA PRO A 316 16.47 -19.68 -13.18
C PRO A 316 17.05 -21.08 -13.03
N GLY A 317 16.22 -22.11 -13.24
CA GLY A 317 16.61 -23.52 -13.12
C GLY A 317 16.78 -24.02 -11.68
N VAL A 318 16.63 -23.17 -10.67
CA VAL A 318 16.77 -23.52 -9.25
C VAL A 318 15.47 -23.28 -8.49
N THR A 319 14.88 -22.09 -8.62
CA THR A 319 13.66 -21.73 -7.88
C THR A 319 12.44 -22.45 -8.44
N SER A 320 11.73 -23.19 -7.60
CA SER A 320 10.43 -23.78 -7.92
C SER A 320 9.28 -22.81 -7.59
N VAL A 321 8.23 -22.84 -8.41
CA VAL A 321 6.99 -22.08 -8.23
C VAL A 321 5.83 -23.06 -8.15
N GLU A 322 5.17 -23.13 -7.01
CA GLU A 322 4.08 -24.06 -6.73
C GLU A 322 2.75 -23.30 -6.62
N PHE A 323 1.76 -23.70 -7.42
CA PHE A 323 0.42 -23.12 -7.40
C PHE A 323 -0.46 -23.92 -6.44
N LEU A 324 -0.84 -23.28 -5.33
CA LEU A 324 -1.71 -23.87 -4.33
C LEU A 324 -3.18 -23.61 -4.69
N GLU A 325 -3.95 -24.68 -4.78
CA GLU A 325 -5.38 -24.60 -5.08
C GLU A 325 -6.17 -23.98 -3.93
N LYS A 326 -7.37 -23.47 -4.25
CA LYS A 326 -8.27 -22.92 -3.22
C LYS A 326 -8.56 -24.00 -2.16
N GLY A 327 -8.36 -23.65 -0.90
CA GLY A 327 -8.50 -24.58 0.24
C GLY A 327 -7.23 -25.32 0.63
N THR A 328 -6.14 -25.23 -0.16
CA THR A 328 -4.80 -25.67 0.27
C THR A 328 -4.04 -24.49 0.86
N SER A 329 -3.61 -24.62 2.11
CA SER A 329 -2.82 -23.61 2.80
C SER A 329 -1.32 -23.91 2.71
N LEU A 330 -0.50 -22.88 2.96
CA LEU A 330 0.94 -23.05 3.14
C LEU A 330 1.28 -24.06 4.25
N ALA A 331 0.48 -24.13 5.30
CA ALA A 331 0.68 -25.06 6.41
C ALA A 331 0.47 -26.52 5.96
N ASP A 332 -0.45 -26.76 5.03
CA ASP A 332 -0.70 -28.12 4.51
C ASP A 332 0.50 -28.65 3.71
N VAL A 333 1.20 -27.78 2.99
CA VAL A 333 2.31 -28.17 2.08
C VAL A 333 3.70 -28.06 2.72
N MET A 334 3.86 -27.19 3.72
CA MET A 334 5.12 -27.01 4.44
C MET A 334 5.17 -27.80 5.77
N GLY A 335 4.05 -28.41 6.17
CA GLY A 335 3.77 -28.68 7.59
C GLY A 335 3.49 -27.37 8.33
N GLU A 336 3.12 -27.44 9.62
CA GLU A 336 3.19 -26.28 10.54
C GLU A 336 4.63 -25.75 10.50
N ALA A 337 4.91 -24.87 9.54
CA ALA A 337 6.25 -24.45 9.24
C ALA A 337 6.80 -23.79 10.49
N ARG A 338 8.10 -23.99 10.73
CA ARG A 338 8.94 -23.22 11.66
C ARG A 338 8.99 -21.76 11.18
N GLY A 339 7.85 -21.09 11.19
CA GLY A 339 7.70 -19.68 10.91
C GLY A 339 8.18 -18.96 12.14
N THR A 340 9.40 -18.44 12.09
CA THR A 340 9.84 -17.17 12.67
C THR A 340 11.37 -17.16 12.76
N SER A 341 11.95 -15.98 12.53
CA SER A 341 13.26 -15.71 13.12
C SER A 341 13.09 -15.67 14.65
N LYS A 342 14.11 -16.07 15.41
CA LYS A 342 14.09 -16.02 16.89
C LYS A 342 13.61 -14.67 17.45
N ALA A 343 13.81 -13.57 16.72
CA ALA A 343 13.38 -12.23 17.11
C ALA A 343 11.85 -12.05 17.12
N VAL A 344 11.13 -12.60 16.13
CA VAL A 344 9.66 -12.53 16.08
C VAL A 344 9.06 -13.44 17.13
N GLN A 345 9.60 -14.65 17.29
CA GLN A 345 9.25 -15.56 18.39
C GLN A 345 9.45 -14.91 19.76
N ALA A 346 10.57 -14.22 19.99
CA ALA A 346 10.86 -13.53 21.23
C ALA A 346 9.96 -12.31 21.47
N ALA A 347 9.65 -11.53 20.43
CA ALA A 347 8.73 -10.39 20.52
C ALA A 347 7.29 -10.85 20.82
N VAL A 348 6.82 -11.91 20.15
CA VAL A 348 5.51 -12.52 20.41
C VAL A 348 5.44 -13.10 21.83
N ALA A 349 6.48 -13.81 22.28
CA ALA A 349 6.55 -14.35 23.64
C ALA A 349 6.58 -13.24 24.71
N ALA A 350 7.33 -12.16 24.48
CA ALA A 350 7.36 -11.01 25.38
C ALA A 350 6.00 -10.30 25.44
N SER A 351 5.31 -10.22 24.31
CA SER A 351 3.99 -9.59 24.20
C SER A 351 2.88 -10.43 24.82
N ALA A 352 2.94 -11.75 24.68
CA ALA A 352 2.05 -12.69 25.38
C ALA A 352 2.25 -12.61 26.90
N ALA A 353 3.50 -12.45 27.38
CA ALA A 353 3.80 -12.23 28.79
C ALA A 353 3.26 -10.88 29.30
N LEU A 354 3.36 -9.82 28.49
CA LEU A 354 2.76 -8.51 28.80
C LEU A 354 1.22 -8.58 28.82
N ALA A 355 0.58 -9.22 27.84
CA ALA A 355 -0.87 -9.39 27.80
C ALA A 355 -1.40 -10.24 28.98
N ALA A 356 -0.66 -11.28 29.37
CA ALA A 356 -0.98 -12.10 30.54
C ALA A 356 -0.80 -11.36 31.89
N SER A 357 -0.06 -10.26 31.92
CA SER A 357 0.16 -9.45 33.13
C SER A 357 -0.89 -8.36 33.37
N VAL A 358 -1.73 -8.05 32.37
CA VAL A 358 -2.79 -7.02 32.45
C VAL A 358 -3.90 -7.38 33.47
N PRO A 359 -4.35 -8.64 33.64
CA PRO A 359 -5.33 -8.97 34.68
C PRO A 359 -4.78 -8.89 36.10
N GLN A 360 -3.46 -8.98 36.29
CA GLN A 360 -2.83 -9.12 37.61
C GLN A 360 -2.50 -7.77 38.29
N LEU A 361 -2.41 -6.68 37.51
CA LEU A 361 -2.21 -5.33 38.04
C LEU A 361 -3.51 -4.65 38.51
N ALA A 362 -4.66 -5.04 37.94
CA ALA A 362 -5.98 -4.56 38.36
C ALA A 362 -6.45 -5.14 39.71
N ALA A 363 -5.96 -6.34 40.06
CA ALA A 363 -6.29 -6.99 41.33
C ALA A 363 -5.50 -6.42 42.54
N GLN A 364 -4.33 -5.81 42.31
CA GLN A 364 -3.48 -5.29 43.41
C GLN A 364 -3.78 -3.83 43.79
N THR A 365 -4.46 -3.06 42.92
CA THR A 365 -4.83 -1.67 43.20
C THR A 365 -6.15 -1.50 43.96
N SER A 366 -6.91 -2.59 44.19
CA SER A 366 -8.20 -2.54 44.89
C SER A 366 -8.11 -2.77 46.41
N THR A 367 -6.93 -3.02 46.98
CA THR A 367 -6.78 -3.34 48.43
C THR A 367 -6.21 -2.22 49.30
N VAL A 368 -5.92 -1.03 48.76
CA VAL A 368 -5.35 0.09 49.55
C VAL A 368 -6.17 1.36 49.40
N LEU A 369 -7.46 1.33 49.70
CA LEU A 369 -8.24 2.55 49.98
C LEU A 369 -9.36 2.25 50.99
N VAL A 370 -9.00 2.05 52.27
CA VAL A 370 -9.92 2.26 53.39
C VAL A 370 -9.17 2.92 54.54
N SER A 371 -9.78 3.98 55.11
CA SER A 371 -9.43 4.69 56.36
C SER A 371 -8.40 5.83 56.19
N SER A 372 -8.62 7.08 56.60
CA SER A 372 -9.68 7.75 57.37
C SER A 372 -9.59 9.26 57.13
N ALA A 373 -10.74 9.95 57.07
CA ALA A 373 -10.82 11.41 56.99
C ALA A 373 -10.65 12.10 58.36
N ALA A 374 -10.11 13.32 58.36
CA ALA A 374 -10.50 14.41 59.28
C ALA A 374 -10.19 15.80 58.65
N PRO A 375 -10.97 16.86 58.94
CA PRO A 375 -11.07 18.07 58.12
C PRO A 375 -10.28 19.25 58.69
N VAL A 376 -9.81 20.18 57.84
CA VAL A 376 -9.28 21.49 58.29
C VAL A 376 -9.77 22.65 57.41
N ALA A 377 -10.04 23.74 58.11
CA ALA A 377 -10.75 25.00 57.84
C ALA A 377 -10.33 25.89 56.65
N ARG A 378 -11.32 26.72 56.26
CA ARG A 378 -11.29 27.95 55.43
C ARG A 378 -10.59 29.11 56.19
N PRO A 379 -9.95 30.12 55.53
CA PRO A 379 -10.64 31.38 55.12
C PRO A 379 -9.96 32.11 53.91
N PRO A 380 -10.15 33.42 53.64
CA PRO A 380 -11.30 34.05 52.96
C PRO A 380 -10.96 34.83 51.66
N HIS A 381 -12.04 35.19 50.94
CA HIS A 381 -12.25 36.13 49.82
C HIS A 381 -11.13 37.10 49.35
N MET A 382 -10.97 37.22 48.03
CA MET A 382 -10.94 38.51 47.32
C MET A 382 -11.53 38.43 45.91
N LEU A 383 -12.37 39.41 45.59
CA LEU A 383 -13.05 39.68 44.31
C LEU A 383 -12.12 40.40 43.34
N ARG A 384 -12.18 40.05 42.04
CA ARG A 384 -12.33 41.01 40.92
C ARG A 384 -12.45 40.31 39.56
N SER A 385 -13.45 40.72 38.79
CA SER A 385 -13.54 40.64 37.32
C SER A 385 -13.58 42.09 36.78
N PRO A 386 -13.78 42.33 35.47
CA PRO A 386 -12.98 41.95 34.30
C PRO A 386 -12.60 43.23 33.50
N ASP A 387 -11.97 43.10 32.31
CA ASP A 387 -11.92 44.03 31.15
C ASP A 387 -10.62 43.73 30.36
N ALA A 388 -10.48 43.80 29.02
CA ALA A 388 -11.33 44.18 27.90
C ALA A 388 -10.67 43.66 26.60
N VAL A 389 -11.47 43.52 25.54
CA VAL A 389 -11.06 43.38 24.12
C VAL A 389 -11.05 44.80 23.51
N PRO A 390 -10.25 45.10 22.46
CA PRO A 390 -10.91 45.39 21.16
C PRO A 390 -10.16 44.95 19.88
N ALA A 391 -10.97 44.56 18.88
CA ALA A 391 -10.98 44.87 17.42
C ALA A 391 -9.72 44.61 16.55
N ALA A 392 -9.74 43.84 15.45
CA ALA A 392 -10.46 43.94 14.15
C ALA A 392 -10.07 45.20 13.33
N VAL A 393 -9.56 45.08 12.09
CA VAL A 393 -10.22 45.32 10.75
C VAL A 393 -9.07 45.70 9.73
N PRO A 394 -9.16 45.69 8.36
CA PRO A 394 -9.91 44.91 7.35
C PRO A 394 -9.02 44.29 6.22
N ALA A 395 -9.73 43.60 5.30
CA ALA A 395 -9.32 43.15 3.98
C ALA A 395 -9.26 44.26 2.89
N THR A 396 -8.55 43.98 1.79
CA THR A 396 -8.74 44.58 0.46
C THR A 396 -8.58 43.53 -0.65
N ALA A 397 -9.38 43.69 -1.70
CA ALA A 397 -9.64 42.75 -2.78
C ALA A 397 -8.96 43.14 -4.11
N LEU A 398 -8.67 42.13 -4.96
CA LEU A 398 -8.79 42.02 -6.44
C LEU A 398 -8.18 43.14 -7.37
N PRO A 399 -7.78 42.86 -8.64
CA PRO A 399 -8.56 42.09 -9.63
C PRO A 399 -7.79 41.21 -10.65
N ALA A 400 -8.60 40.56 -11.49
CA ALA A 400 -8.30 39.63 -12.57
C ALA A 400 -7.95 40.29 -13.92
N ALA A 401 -7.32 39.52 -14.83
CA ALA A 401 -7.31 39.58 -16.32
C ALA A 401 -6.02 38.86 -16.81
N ALA A 402 -5.88 38.19 -17.95
CA ALA A 402 -6.70 37.84 -19.10
C ALA A 402 -5.93 36.76 -19.90
N ALA A 403 -6.65 36.00 -20.74
CA ALA A 403 -6.07 35.16 -21.80
C ALA A 403 -5.54 36.02 -22.98
N PRO A 404 -4.70 35.45 -23.86
CA PRO A 404 -5.18 35.27 -25.24
C PRO A 404 -4.73 33.96 -25.91
N ALA A 405 -5.21 33.82 -27.16
CA ALA A 405 -5.39 32.64 -27.98
C ALA A 405 -4.26 32.36 -29.01
N ALA A 406 -4.56 31.39 -29.90
CA ALA A 406 -3.90 30.95 -31.14
C ALA A 406 -2.88 29.79 -30.96
N GLY A 407 -2.94 28.66 -31.67
CA GLY A 407 -3.57 28.35 -32.96
C GLY A 407 -2.50 28.03 -33.99
N ILE A 408 -1.94 26.80 -33.99
CA ILE A 408 -1.07 26.29 -35.06
C ILE A 408 -1.39 24.81 -35.31
N ALA A 409 -1.65 24.48 -36.58
CA ALA A 409 -1.96 23.15 -37.09
C ALA A 409 -0.72 22.23 -37.19
N PRO A 410 -0.85 20.92 -37.00
CA PRO A 410 0.25 19.98 -37.27
C PRO A 410 0.32 19.58 -38.75
N GLN A 411 1.51 19.77 -39.33
CA GLN A 411 1.90 19.28 -40.65
C GLN A 411 2.15 17.76 -40.60
N VAL A 412 1.67 17.10 -41.66
CA VAL A 412 1.79 15.67 -41.95
C VAL A 412 3.19 15.35 -42.45
N ILE A 413 3.87 14.37 -41.86
CA ILE A 413 5.01 13.68 -42.49
C ILE A 413 4.81 12.18 -42.31
N GLN A 414 4.64 11.48 -43.44
CA GLN A 414 4.63 10.01 -43.56
C GLN A 414 6.00 9.51 -44.09
N PRO A 415 6.30 8.20 -43.95
CA PRO A 415 7.64 7.67 -43.68
C PRO A 415 8.29 6.95 -44.87
N PRO A 416 9.51 6.43 -44.70
CA PRO A 416 9.89 5.13 -45.28
C PRO A 416 10.35 4.19 -44.16
N GLY A 417 9.98 2.91 -44.07
CA GLY A 417 9.72 1.93 -45.12
C GLY A 417 10.87 0.92 -45.15
N ALA A 418 10.77 -0.19 -44.43
CA ALA A 418 11.54 -1.43 -44.70
C ALA A 418 10.96 -2.62 -43.92
N VAL A 419 10.50 -3.61 -44.68
CA VAL A 419 10.12 -4.97 -44.28
C VAL A 419 11.32 -5.88 -44.50
N LEU A 420 11.66 -6.78 -43.55
CA LEU A 420 12.23 -8.11 -43.84
C LEU A 420 11.90 -9.12 -42.71
N PRO A 421 11.88 -10.45 -43.00
CA PRO A 421 11.10 -11.46 -42.27
C PRO A 421 11.92 -12.40 -41.38
N GLY A 422 11.23 -13.09 -40.45
CA GLY A 422 11.56 -14.47 -40.06
C GLY A 422 12.32 -14.69 -38.76
N GLY A 423 11.61 -15.22 -37.76
CA GLY A 423 12.06 -16.19 -36.74
C GLY A 423 13.33 -15.91 -35.94
N TYR A 424 13.19 -15.59 -34.65
CA TYR A 424 14.34 -15.60 -33.73
C TYR A 424 14.15 -16.54 -32.54
N VAL A 425 15.10 -17.46 -32.41
CA VAL A 425 15.40 -18.34 -31.27
C VAL A 425 16.44 -17.61 -30.40
N PRO A 426 16.24 -17.42 -29.09
CA PRO A 426 17.19 -16.66 -28.29
C PRO A 426 18.46 -17.49 -28.05
N ARG A 427 19.60 -17.01 -28.57
CA ARG A 427 20.93 -17.41 -28.08
C ARG A 427 21.34 -16.47 -26.96
N GLY A 428 21.58 -17.05 -25.78
CA GLY A 428 22.19 -16.33 -24.67
C GLY A 428 23.68 -16.08 -24.88
N ARG A 429 24.16 -15.03 -24.20
CA ARG A 429 25.43 -15.02 -23.49
C ARG A 429 25.24 -14.31 -22.17
#